data_AF-A0A6A6UY94-F1
#
_entry.id   AF-A0A6A6UY94-F1
#
_cell.length_a   1.000
_cell.length_b   1.000
_cell.length_c   1.000
_cell.angle_alpha   90.00
_cell.angle_beta   90.00
_cell.angle_gamma   90.00
#
_symmetry.space_group_name_H-M   'P 1'
#
loop_
_entity.id
_entity.type
_entity.pdbx_description
1 polymer ?
#
loop_
_entity_poly.entity_id
_entity_poly.type
_entity_poly.pdbx_seq_one_letter_code
_entity_poly.pdbx_strand_id
1 'polypeptide(L)'
;SRVCQTAAWPFHKANCIRPNYILHIALCPGEITDPQITRTLSVPASTTFTTLHRALQIAFNWSGKHAYDFIVRDPEYVREGGMLAHIER
;
A
#
# COMPACT_ATOMS: atom_id res chain seq x y z
N SER A 1 -18.53 17.53 -10.33
CA SER A 1 -17.55 18.57 -9.93
C SER A 1 -17.22 18.41 -8.45
N ARG A 2 -16.01 18.83 -8.01
CA ARG A 2 -15.58 18.77 -6.60
C ARG A 2 -16.57 19.48 -5.67
N VAL A 3 -17.09 20.63 -6.09
CA VAL A 3 -18.09 21.43 -5.37
C VAL A 3 -19.37 20.64 -5.07
N CYS A 4 -19.90 19.91 -6.06
CA CYS A 4 -21.10 19.09 -5.89
C CYS A 4 -20.87 17.94 -4.89
N GLN A 5 -19.71 17.27 -4.95
CA GLN A 5 -19.36 16.19 -4.02
C GLN A 5 -19.21 16.68 -2.58
N THR A 6 -18.60 17.87 -2.38
CA THR A 6 -18.45 18.47 -1.05
C THR A 6 -19.80 18.91 -0.47
N ALA A 7 -20.67 19.51 -1.29
CA ALA A 7 -22.01 19.93 -0.86
C ALA A 7 -22.92 18.75 -0.48
N ALA A 8 -22.81 17.61 -1.17
CA ALA A 8 -23.58 16.40 -0.89
C ALA A 8 -23.03 15.57 0.29
N TRP A 9 -21.81 15.84 0.76
CA TRP A 9 -21.13 15.05 1.79
C TRP A 9 -21.91 14.89 3.10
N PRO A 10 -22.58 15.92 3.68
CA PRO A 10 -23.34 15.75 4.92
C PRO A 10 -24.43 14.68 4.85
N PHE A 11 -25.07 14.52 3.69
CA PHE A 11 -26.14 13.54 3.46
C PHE A 11 -25.59 12.15 3.09
N HIS A 12 -24.42 12.09 2.46
CA HIS A 12 -23.79 10.84 2.03
C HIS A 12 -22.92 10.19 3.10
N LYS A 13 -22.30 10.97 4.00
CA LYS A 13 -21.28 10.51 4.95
C LYS A 13 -21.70 9.30 5.77
N ALA A 14 -22.94 9.28 6.26
CA ALA A 14 -23.46 8.20 7.10
C ALA A 14 -23.55 6.85 6.36
N ASN A 15 -23.72 6.88 5.04
CA ASN A 15 -23.89 5.69 4.19
C ASN A 15 -22.70 5.50 3.21
N CYS A 16 -21.61 6.24 3.41
CA CYS A 16 -20.46 6.19 2.52
C CYS A 16 -19.66 4.91 2.78
N ILE A 17 -19.81 3.93 1.89
CA ILE A 17 -18.97 2.73 1.87
C ILE A 17 -17.66 3.10 1.18
N ARG A 18 -16.55 3.05 1.91
CA ARG A 18 -15.25 3.30 1.30
C ARG A 18 -14.92 2.17 0.33
N PRO A 19 -14.54 2.48 -0.92
CA PRO A 19 -14.15 1.46 -1.88
C PRO A 19 -12.89 0.74 -1.38
N ASN A 20 -12.72 -0.50 -1.83
CA ASN A 20 -11.49 -1.24 -1.58
C ASN A 20 -10.32 -0.62 -2.35
N TYR A 21 -9.13 -0.74 -1.79
CA TYR A 21 -7.89 -0.56 -2.54
C TYR A 21 -7.59 -1.82 -3.33
N ILE A 22 -7.23 -1.65 -4.61
CA ILE A 22 -6.68 -2.73 -5.43
C ILE A 22 -5.16 -2.58 -5.42
N LEU A 23 -4.49 -3.48 -4.71
CA LEU A 23 -3.05 -3.47 -4.54
C LEU A 23 -2.41 -4.46 -5.50
N HIS A 24 -1.53 -3.98 -6.36
CA HIS A 24 -0.63 -4.82 -7.16
C HIS A 24 0.70 -4.95 -6.44
N ILE A 25 1.04 -6.17 -6.03
CA ILE A 25 2.25 -6.47 -5.25
C ILE A 25 3.19 -7.31 -6.09
N ALA A 26 4.43 -6.85 -6.25
CA ALA A 26 5.49 -7.59 -6.89
C ALA A 26 6.50 -8.06 -5.84
N LEU A 27 6.90 -9.32 -5.90
CA LEU A 27 7.92 -9.89 -5.03
C LEU A 27 9.31 -9.53 -5.56
N CYS A 28 10.12 -8.85 -4.74
CA CYS A 28 11.49 -8.43 -5.05
C CYS A 28 11.66 -7.90 -6.49
N PRO A 29 10.97 -6.81 -6.87
CA PRO A 29 10.80 -6.38 -8.27
C PRO A 29 12.08 -6.00 -9.02
N GLY A 30 13.24 -5.90 -8.34
CA GLY A 30 14.56 -5.70 -8.97
C GLY A 30 15.42 -6.97 -9.05
N GLU A 31 15.03 -8.05 -8.36
CA GLU A 31 15.78 -9.31 -8.30
C GLU A 31 15.08 -10.43 -9.07
N ILE A 32 13.74 -10.46 -9.02
CA ILE A 32 12.93 -11.48 -9.68
C ILE A 32 12.14 -10.83 -10.81
N THR A 33 12.73 -10.80 -12.01
CA THR A 33 12.18 -10.09 -13.17
C THR A 33 11.63 -11.00 -14.26
N ASP A 34 12.08 -12.27 -14.34
CA ASP A 34 11.66 -13.19 -15.41
C ASP A 34 11.52 -14.66 -14.93
N PRO A 35 10.29 -15.17 -14.70
CA PRO A 35 9.03 -14.42 -14.69
C PRO A 35 8.88 -13.62 -13.39
N GLN A 36 8.35 -12.40 -13.49
CA GLN A 36 8.00 -11.62 -12.31
C GLN A 36 6.91 -12.34 -11.48
N ILE A 37 7.11 -12.44 -10.17
CA ILE A 37 6.11 -13.03 -9.26
C ILE A 37 5.25 -11.91 -8.67
N THR A 38 3.97 -11.87 -9.03
CA THR A 38 3.04 -10.83 -8.57
C THR A 38 1.75 -11.39 -7.96
N ARG A 39 1.09 -10.59 -7.13
CA ARG A 39 -0.25 -10.84 -6.59
C ARG A 39 -1.07 -9.56 -6.60
N THR A 40 -2.35 -9.68 -6.96
CA THR A 40 -3.31 -8.57 -6.89
C THR A 40 -4.31 -8.85 -5.78
N LEU A 41 -4.43 -7.91 -4.83
CA LEU A 41 -5.34 -8.01 -3.69
C LEU A 41 -6.36 -6.88 -3.71
N SER A 42 -7.63 -7.21 -3.46
CA SER A 42 -8.67 -6.23 -3.13
C SER A 42 -8.80 -6.16 -1.61
N VAL A 43 -8.49 -5.03 -1.00
CA VAL A 43 -8.49 -4.86 0.46
C VAL A 43 -9.38 -3.68 0.88
N PRO A 44 -10.17 -3.80 1.95
CA PRO A 44 -10.91 -2.67 2.49
C PRO A 44 -10.02 -1.45 2.76
N ALA A 45 -10.55 -0.23 2.56
CA ALA A 45 -9.82 0.99 2.90
C ALA A 45 -9.53 1.15 4.41
N SER A 46 -10.18 0.34 5.26
CA SER A 46 -9.97 0.25 6.69
C SER A 46 -8.92 -0.80 7.10
N THR A 47 -8.31 -1.50 6.13
CA THR A 47 -7.30 -2.54 6.40
C THR A 47 -6.09 -1.95 7.13
N THR A 48 -5.71 -2.60 8.23
CA THR A 48 -4.47 -2.28 8.97
C THR A 48 -3.26 -2.94 8.33
N PHE A 49 -2.05 -2.44 8.60
CA PHE A 49 -0.81 -3.07 8.14
C PHE A 49 -0.65 -4.51 8.64
N THR A 50 -1.08 -4.81 9.86
CA THR A 50 -1.07 -6.18 10.40
C THR A 50 -1.98 -7.11 9.60
N THR A 51 -3.18 -6.66 9.24
CA THR A 51 -4.11 -7.43 8.41
C THR A 51 -3.57 -7.59 6.99
N LEU A 52 -2.98 -6.54 6.42
CA LEU A 52 -2.33 -6.59 5.11
C LEU A 52 -1.17 -7.59 5.11
N HIS A 53 -0.32 -7.59 6.14
CA HIS A 53 0.76 -8.56 6.29
C HIS A 53 0.24 -9.99 6.27
N ARG A 54 -0.81 -10.30 7.04
CA ARG A 54 -1.43 -11.64 7.01
C ARG A 54 -1.95 -12.02 5.63
N ALA A 55 -2.58 -11.08 4.93
CA ALA A 55 -3.05 -11.31 3.56
C ALA A 55 -1.88 -11.61 2.59
N LEU A 56 -0.75 -10.89 2.73
CA LEU A 56 0.46 -11.16 1.95
C LEU A 56 1.04 -12.54 2.25
N GLN A 57 1.12 -12.93 3.53
CA GLN A 57 1.59 -14.26 3.92
C GLN A 57 0.77 -15.36 3.25
N ILE A 58 -0.56 -15.22 3.21
CA ILE A 58 -1.44 -16.18 2.54
C ILE A 58 -1.24 -16.14 1.01
N ALA A 59 -1.25 -14.95 0.41
CA ALA A 59 -1.18 -14.79 -1.05
C ALA A 59 0.12 -15.33 -1.66
N PHE A 60 1.22 -15.24 -0.93
CA PHE A 60 2.53 -15.76 -1.32
C PHE A 60 2.87 -17.12 -0.68
N ASN A 61 1.92 -17.73 0.05
CA ASN A 61 2.09 -19.01 0.74
C ASN A 61 3.33 -19.06 1.65
N TRP A 62 3.52 -18.00 2.44
CA TRP A 62 4.58 -17.88 3.43
C TRP A 62 4.12 -18.36 4.81
N SER A 63 5.09 -18.66 5.67
CA SER A 63 4.86 -19.34 6.95
C SER A 63 4.47 -18.42 8.12
N GLY A 64 4.57 -17.09 7.96
CA GLY A 64 4.30 -16.11 9.03
C GLY A 64 5.29 -16.12 10.20
N LYS A 65 6.47 -16.73 10.03
CA LYS A 65 7.45 -16.93 11.13
C LYS A 65 8.54 -15.86 11.24
N HIS A 66 8.65 -14.98 10.25
CA HIS A 66 9.69 -13.95 10.20
C HIS A 66 9.09 -12.58 10.55
N ALA A 67 9.93 -11.72 11.12
CA ALA A 67 9.57 -10.34 11.39
C ALA A 67 9.26 -9.59 10.09
N TYR A 68 8.45 -8.54 10.19
CA TYR A 68 8.07 -7.70 9.06
C TYR A 68 7.97 -6.23 9.49
N ASP A 69 8.13 -5.35 8.51
CA ASP A 69 7.90 -3.92 8.63
C ASP A 69 7.38 -3.38 7.28
N PHE A 70 6.78 -2.19 7.29
CA PHE A 70 6.31 -1.49 6.10
C PHE A 70 6.92 -0.09 6.04
N ILE A 71 7.53 0.23 4.90
CA ILE A 71 8.01 1.57 4.59
C ILE A 71 7.06 2.18 3.57
N VAL A 72 6.48 3.32 3.91
CA VAL A 72 5.62 4.10 3.00
C VAL A 72 6.39 5.34 2.59
N ARG A 73 6.48 5.58 1.28
CA ARG A 73 7.01 6.84 0.77
C ARG A 73 5.99 7.93 1.05
N ASP A 74 6.35 8.87 1.92
CA ASP A 74 5.60 10.10 2.09
C ASP A 74 5.82 10.99 0.84
N PRO A 75 4.77 11.28 0.06
CA PRO A 75 4.90 12.12 -1.13
C PRO A 75 5.10 13.61 -0.81
N GLU A 76 4.71 14.06 0.38
CA GLU A 76 4.84 15.46 0.83
C GLU A 76 6.13 15.70 1.62
N TYR A 77 6.77 14.63 2.09
CA TYR A 77 8.08 14.71 2.73
C TYR A 77 9.16 15.13 1.73
N VAL A 78 9.45 16.43 1.72
CA VAL A 78 10.63 17.01 1.10
C VAL A 78 11.75 16.96 2.14
N ARG A 79 12.78 16.15 1.90
CA ARG A 79 14.02 16.22 2.70
C ARG A 79 14.59 17.64 2.56
N GLU A 80 14.53 18.44 3.63
CA GLU A 80 15.36 19.63 3.72
C GLU A 80 16.82 19.18 3.73
N GLY A 81 17.54 19.49 2.64
CA GLY A 81 18.93 19.06 2.44
C GLY A 81 19.02 17.78 1.61
N GLY A 82 19.26 17.94 0.30
CA GLY A 82 19.56 16.84 -0.60
C GLY A 82 20.76 16.03 -0.10
N MET A 83 20.61 14.72 -0.02
CA MET A 83 21.73 13.82 0.22
C MET A 83 21.75 12.75 -0.87
N LEU A 84 22.35 13.15 -1.99
CA LEU A 84 23.09 12.29 -2.90
C LEU A 84 24.49 12.00 -2.30
N ALA A 85 24.54 11.52 -1.06
CA ALA A 85 25.78 11.05 -0.45
C ALA A 85 25.47 9.90 0.52
N HIS A 86 26.09 8.74 0.29
CA HIS A 86 26.22 7.62 1.24
C HIS A 86 25.42 6.33 1.06
N ILE A 87 24.79 6.07 -0.10
CA ILE A 87 24.57 4.66 -0.50
C ILE A 87 25.08 4.46 -1.93
N GLU A 88 26.39 4.66 -2.07
CA GLU A 88 27.21 3.80 -2.92
C GLU A 88 28.12 3.00 -1.97
N ARG A 89 27.76 1.74 -1.75
CA ARG A 89 28.68 0.60 -1.75
C ARG A 89 27.89 -0.70 -1.67
#